data_AF-A0A2N8HBI1-F1
#
_entry.id   AF-A0A2N8HBI1-F1
#
_cell.length_a   1.000
_cell.length_b   1.000
_cell.length_c   1.000
_cell.angle_alpha   90.00
_cell.angle_beta   90.00
_cell.angle_gamma   90.00
#
_symmetry.space_group_name_H-M   'P 1'
#
loop_
_entity.id
_entity.type
_entity.pdbx_description
1 polymer ?
#
loop_
_entity_poly.entity_id
_entity_poly.type
_entity_poly.pdbx_seq_one_letter_code
_entity_poly.pdbx_strand_id
1 'polypeptide(L)'
;MGLAGSNIFGREALVEFRANVAQDMGDRRGETNVALLGNPGFMQSVRGTKVGTTALQIGAGLSVPVGTQGTVFVNGNADFRDGANSVNGSVGYRYDF
;
A
#
# COMPACT_ATOMS: atom_id res chain seq x y z
N MET A 1 3.54 8.25 18.35
CA MET A 1 2.79 7.12 18.93
C MET A 1 1.74 7.70 19.86
N GLY A 2 0.46 7.68 19.47
CA GLY A 2 -0.64 8.20 20.27
C GLY A 2 -1.43 7.05 20.91
N LEU A 3 -1.66 7.11 22.23
CA LEU A 3 -2.49 6.16 22.95
C LEU A 3 -3.96 6.46 22.62
N ALA A 4 -4.68 5.48 22.05
CA ALA A 4 -6.07 5.66 21.64
C ALA A 4 -7.10 5.23 22.70
N GLY A 5 -6.62 4.93 23.93
CA GLY A 5 -7.45 4.50 25.05
C GLY A 5 -7.16 3.06 25.47
N SER A 6 -7.70 2.66 26.63
CA SER A 6 -7.69 1.27 27.06
C SER A 6 -8.78 0.50 26.31
N ASN A 7 -8.43 -0.66 25.79
CA ASN A 7 -9.39 -1.57 25.19
C ASN A 7 -10.17 -2.35 26.28
N ILE A 8 -11.17 -3.16 25.90
CA ILE A 8 -11.96 -3.99 26.82
C ILE A 8 -11.12 -4.97 27.68
N PHE A 9 -9.85 -5.18 27.31
CA PHE A 9 -8.89 -6.00 28.04
C PHE A 9 -7.97 -5.18 28.97
N GLY A 10 -8.22 -3.87 29.12
CA GLY A 10 -7.43 -2.97 29.96
C GLY A 10 -6.04 -2.65 29.41
N ARG A 11 -5.82 -2.85 28.11
CA ARG A 11 -4.51 -2.67 27.45
C ARG A 11 -4.53 -1.50 26.49
N GLU A 12 -3.37 -0.87 26.33
CA GLU A 12 -3.20 0.32 25.50
C GLU A 12 -3.36 -0.01 24.01
N ALA A 13 -4.32 0.64 23.35
CA ALA A 13 -4.43 0.63 21.91
C ALA A 13 -3.46 1.66 21.31
N LEU A 14 -2.66 1.23 20.33
CA LEU A 14 -1.66 2.07 19.67
C LEU A 14 -2.21 2.59 18.35
N VAL A 15 -2.20 3.91 18.17
CA VAL A 15 -2.49 4.55 16.88
C VAL A 15 -1.23 5.13 16.27
N GLU A 16 -1.07 4.87 14.99
CA GLU A 16 0.03 5.35 14.15
C GLU A 16 -0.53 6.09 12.94
N PHE A 17 0.06 7.25 12.65
CA PHE A 17 -0.15 7.97 11.40
C PHE A 17 1.19 8.07 10.67
N ARG A 18 1.19 7.84 9.36
CA ARG A 18 2.37 7.85 8.51
C ARG A 18 2.10 8.74 7.31
N ALA A 19 3.09 9.56 6.95
CA ALA A 19 3.09 10.32 5.71
C ALA A 19 4.48 10.21 5.10
N ASN A 20 4.55 9.71 3.87
CA ASN A 20 5.79 9.49 3.14
C ASN A 20 5.73 10.15 1.78
N VAL A 21 6.87 10.60 1.28
CA VAL A 21 7.03 11.00 -0.11
C VAL A 21 7.95 9.98 -0.76
N ALA A 22 7.48 9.32 -1.82
CA ALA A 22 8.26 8.36 -2.58
C ALA A 22 8.56 8.94 -3.97
N GLN A 23 9.82 8.89 -4.38
CA GLN A 23 10.23 9.32 -5.71
C GLN A 23 10.86 8.13 -6.42
N ASP A 24 10.24 7.70 -7.51
CA ASP A 24 10.85 6.66 -8.34
C ASP A 24 11.99 7.27 -9.16
N MET A 25 13.09 6.55 -9.35
CA MET A 25 14.19 7.00 -10.21
C MET A 25 14.44 5.97 -11.31
N GLY A 26 14.61 6.42 -12.56
CA GLY A 26 14.88 5.56 -13.72
C GLY A 26 13.82 5.63 -14.83
N ASP A 27 14.02 4.84 -15.88
CA ASP A 27 13.03 4.68 -16.95
C ASP A 27 11.92 3.74 -16.49
N ARG A 28 10.68 4.21 -16.60
CA ARG A 28 9.46 3.52 -16.15
C ARG A 28 8.50 3.28 -17.29
N ARG A 29 8.95 3.51 -18.53
CA ARG A 29 8.21 3.15 -19.72
C ARG A 29 8.36 1.64 -19.91
N GLY A 30 7.32 0.89 -19.54
CA GLY A 30 7.18 -0.46 -20.04
C GLY A 30 6.91 -0.38 -21.54
N GLU A 31 7.78 -0.94 -22.36
CA GLU A 31 7.52 -1.12 -23.79
C GLU A 31 7.28 -2.61 -24.03
N THR A 32 6.15 -2.94 -24.67
CA THR A 32 5.82 -4.33 -24.98
C THR A 32 5.32 -4.44 -26.41
N ASN A 33 5.73 -5.50 -27.10
CA ASN A 33 5.23 -5.79 -28.44
C ASN A 33 3.97 -6.63 -28.31
N VAL A 34 2.87 -6.12 -28.83
CA VAL A 34 1.62 -6.87 -28.95
C VAL A 34 1.45 -7.35 -30.38
N ALA A 35 1.04 -8.60 -30.55
CA ALA A 35 0.73 -9.20 -31.83
C ALA A 35 -0.65 -9.85 -31.77
N LEU A 36 -1.38 -9.82 -32.88
CA LEU A 36 -2.64 -10.55 -32.98
C LEU A 36 -2.32 -12.05 -33.07
N LEU A 37 -2.95 -12.87 -32.21
CA LEU A 37 -2.71 -14.32 -32.19
C LEU A 37 -2.97 -15.00 -33.55
N GLY A 38 -3.92 -14.46 -34.34
CA GLY A 38 -4.23 -14.94 -35.69
C GLY A 38 -3.40 -14.32 -36.81
N ASN A 39 -2.55 -13.33 -36.53
CA ASN A 39 -1.62 -12.74 -37.50
C ASN A 39 -0.33 -12.24 -36.81
N PRO A 40 0.63 -13.15 -36.52
CA PRO A 40 1.88 -12.82 -35.84
C PRO A 40 2.77 -11.83 -36.60
N GLY A 41 2.53 -11.63 -37.91
CA GLY A 41 3.26 -10.68 -38.74
C GLY A 41 2.88 -9.21 -38.48
N PHE A 42 1.79 -8.96 -37.76
CA PHE A 42 1.38 -7.62 -37.34
C PHE A 42 1.80 -7.39 -35.88
N MET A 43 3.08 -7.09 -35.67
CA MET A 43 3.63 -6.70 -34.37
C MET A 43 3.58 -5.18 -34.22
N GLN A 44 2.96 -4.70 -33.15
CA GLN A 44 2.95 -3.28 -32.80
C GLN A 44 3.60 -3.08 -31.43
N SER A 45 4.59 -2.20 -31.35
CA SER A 45 5.16 -1.77 -30.07
C SER A 45 4.18 -0.83 -29.38
N VAL A 46 3.81 -1.16 -28.14
CA VAL A 46 2.95 -0.35 -27.28
C VAL A 46 3.79 0.17 -26.13
N ARG A 47 3.84 1.50 -26.03
CA ARG A 47 4.44 2.20 -24.91
C ARG A 47 3.41 2.33 -23.78
N GLY A 48 3.73 1.74 -22.64
CA GLY A 48 2.94 1.86 -21.42
C GLY A 48 2.90 3.30 -20.90
N THR A 49 1.86 3.61 -20.12
CA THR A 49 1.68 4.93 -19.53
C THR A 49 2.85 5.23 -18.59
N LYS A 50 3.46 6.42 -18.75
CA LYS A 50 4.49 6.88 -17.82
C LYS A 50 3.77 7.43 -16.59
N VAL A 51 3.60 6.60 -15.57
CA VAL A 51 3.08 7.03 -14.27
C VAL A 51 4.02 8.09 -13.69
N GLY A 52 3.47 9.10 -13.02
CA GLY A 52 4.18 10.18 -12.34
C GLY A 52 5.30 9.68 -11.42
N THR A 53 6.36 10.45 -11.31
CA THR A 53 7.58 10.06 -10.59
C THR A 53 7.46 10.18 -9.08
N THR A 54 6.65 11.13 -8.63
CA THR A 54 6.46 11.45 -7.22
C THR A 54 5.14 10.86 -6.74
N ALA A 55 5.20 10.06 -5.69
CA ALA A 55 4.06 9.61 -4.90
C ALA A 55 4.04 10.30 -3.54
N LEU A 56 2.85 10.66 -3.08
CA LEU A 56 2.55 10.98 -1.70
C LEU A 56 1.81 9.79 -1.09
N GLN A 57 2.36 9.19 -0.05
CA GLN A 57 1.75 8.09 0.68
C GLN A 57 1.27 8.59 2.03
N ILE A 58 0.03 8.29 2.37
CA ILE A 58 -0.56 8.63 3.67
C ILE A 58 -1.17 7.35 4.23
N GLY A 59 -0.87 7.03 5.48
CA GLY A 59 -1.35 5.83 6.13
C GLY A 59 -1.73 6.06 7.58
N ALA A 60 -2.62 5.23 8.07
CA ALA A 60 -2.98 5.16 9.47
C ALA A 60 -3.10 3.70 9.90
N GLY A 61 -2.70 3.40 11.14
CA GLY A 61 -2.81 2.08 11.72
C GLY A 61 -3.31 2.15 13.16
N LEU A 62 -4.06 1.12 13.55
CA LEU A 62 -4.51 0.88 14.91
C LEU A 62 -4.08 -0.54 15.29
N SER A 63 -3.42 -0.69 16.43
CA SER A 63 -3.08 -1.99 17.01
C SER A 63 -3.69 -2.11 18.40
N VAL A 64 -4.44 -3.18 18.62
CA VAL A 64 -5.21 -3.43 19.85
C VAL A 64 -4.76 -4.77 20.43
N PRO A 65 -4.10 -4.78 21.60
CA PRO A 65 -3.71 -6.02 22.27
C PRO A 65 -4.94 -6.77 22.80
N VAL A 66 -5.23 -7.96 22.25
CA VAL A 66 -6.32 -8.84 22.66
C VAL A 66 -5.75 -10.03 23.45
N GLY A 67 -5.83 -9.95 24.77
CA GLY A 67 -5.27 -10.97 25.67
C GLY A 67 -3.79 -10.74 26.04
N THR A 68 -3.14 -11.76 26.61
CA THR A 68 -1.74 -11.69 27.08
C THR A 68 -0.71 -11.74 25.97
N GLN A 69 -1.04 -12.41 24.86
CA GLN A 69 -0.13 -12.75 23.76
C GLN A 69 -0.72 -12.44 22.37
N GLY A 70 -1.88 -11.78 22.28
CA GLY A 70 -2.55 -11.51 21.00
C GLY A 70 -2.66 -10.02 20.71
N THR A 71 -2.52 -9.63 19.45
CA THR A 71 -2.73 -8.25 18.98
C THR A 71 -3.49 -8.25 17.66
N VAL A 72 -4.66 -7.62 17.62
CA VAL A 72 -5.36 -7.31 16.36
C VAL A 72 -4.82 -6.00 15.84
N PHE A 73 -4.47 -5.93 14.56
CA PHE A 73 -4.07 -4.68 13.92
C PHE A 73 -4.89 -4.43 12.67
N VAL A 74 -5.21 -3.17 12.45
CA VAL A 74 -5.84 -2.65 11.23
C VAL A 74 -4.96 -1.55 10.71
N ASN A 75 -4.75 -1.52 9.40
CA ASN A 75 -3.87 -0.57 8.74
C ASN A 75 -4.47 -0.20 7.39
N GLY A 76 -4.51 1.09 7.08
CA GLY A 76 -4.89 1.59 5.76
C GLY A 76 -3.83 2.54 5.25
N ASN A 77 -3.38 2.36 4.02
CA ASN A 77 -2.53 3.30 3.32
C ASN A 77 -3.16 3.71 1.98
N ALA A 78 -2.97 4.96 1.63
CA ALA A 78 -3.29 5.52 0.33
C ALA A 78 -2.01 6.05 -0.30
N ASP A 79 -1.79 5.68 -1.56
CA ASP A 79 -0.72 6.14 -2.42
C ASP A 79 -1.31 7.00 -3.52
N PHE A 80 -0.97 8.29 -3.51
CA PHE A 80 -1.37 9.25 -4.53
C PHE A 80 -0.20 9.57 -5.44
N ARG A 81 -0.36 9.36 -6.73
CA ARG A 81 0.66 9.64 -7.74
C ARG A 81 0.00 10.06 -9.03
N ASP A 82 0.66 10.96 -9.75
CA ASP A 82 0.18 11.39 -11.06
C ASP A 82 0.05 10.17 -12.00
N GLY A 83 -1.13 9.96 -12.58
CA GLY A 83 -1.44 8.80 -13.43
C GLY A 83 -1.65 7.45 -12.72
N ALA A 84 -1.50 7.33 -11.39
CA ALA A 84 -1.89 6.11 -10.66
C ALA A 84 -2.15 6.40 -9.17
N ASN A 85 -3.31 6.02 -8.67
CA ASN A 85 -3.61 6.08 -7.24
C ASN A 85 -3.94 4.67 -6.76
N SER A 86 -3.51 4.32 -5.54
CA SER A 86 -3.89 3.06 -4.91
C SER A 86 -4.30 3.30 -3.48
N VAL A 87 -5.24 2.50 -2.99
CA VAL A 87 -5.62 2.47 -1.59
C VAL A 87 -5.60 1.01 -1.17
N ASN A 88 -4.86 0.73 -0.11
CA ASN A 88 -4.75 -0.58 0.47
C ASN A 88 -5.18 -0.55 1.93
N GLY A 89 -5.81 -1.64 2.35
CA GLY A 89 -6.23 -1.86 3.72
C GLY A 89 -5.84 -3.28 4.11
N SER A 90 -5.33 -3.45 5.31
CA SER A 90 -5.03 -4.75 5.89
C SER A 90 -5.58 -4.83 7.30
N VAL A 91 -6.10 -6.01 7.62
CA VAL A 91 -6.44 -6.42 8.98
C VAL A 91 -5.70 -7.71 9.27
N GLY A 92 -5.16 -7.83 10.46
CA GLY A 92 -4.44 -9.02 10.86
C GLY A 92 -4.49 -9.25 12.35
N TYR A 93 -4.13 -10.47 12.72
CA TYR A 93 -3.96 -10.92 14.10
C TYR A 93 -2.52 -11.39 14.25
N ARG A 94 -1.82 -10.86 15.24
CA ARG A 94 -0.47 -11.27 15.63
C ARG A 94 -0.54 -12.01 16.95
N TYR A 95 0.14 -13.14 17.03
CA TYR A 95 0.34 -13.89 18.26
C TYR A 95 1.82 -13.82 18.63
N ASP A 96 2.13 -13.34 19.83
CA ASP A 96 3.47 -13.20 20.37
C ASP A 96 3.74 -14.40 21.30
N PHE A 97 4.59 -15.33 20.85
CA PHE A 97 4.93 -16.58 21.54
C PHE A 97 6.01 -16.40 22.63
#